data_AF-A0A920V897-F1
#
_entry.id   AF-A0A920V897-F1
#
_cell.length_a   1.000
_cell.length_b   1.000
_cell.length_c   1.000
_cell.angle_alpha   90.00
_cell.angle_beta   90.00
_cell.angle_gamma   90.00
#
_symmetry.space_group_name_H-M   'P 1'
#
loop_
_entity.id
_entity.type
_entity.pdbx_description
1 polymer ?
#
loop_
_entity_poly.entity_id
_entity_poly.type
_entity_poly.pdbx_seq_one_letter_code
_entity_poly.pdbx_strand_id
1 'polypeptide(L)'
;MTFGWMIALSIVQDWSTDPCERTGFFARIEQIVTPLTLFFQFFLTSLIFRKVGIGLILVSYGLILFLALIFYEAYPEIMTVLFVVCVLRTFEYALCKPARETMFTYLKTQQRYKSTVFMDTFLARAGEVLGSWFAASGVSY
;
A
#
# COMPACT_ATOMS: atom_id res chain seq x y z
N MET A 1 1.86 -5.41 -0.12
CA MET A 1 0.46 -4.95 -0.08
C MET A 1 -0.54 -6.09 0.03
N THR A 2 -0.43 -7.14 -0.79
CA THR A 2 -1.39 -8.25 -0.90
C THR A 2 -1.61 -9.02 0.40
N PHE A 3 -0.53 -9.32 1.14
CA PHE A 3 -0.61 -10.01 2.43
C PHE A 3 -1.45 -9.24 3.46
N GLY A 4 -1.12 -7.97 3.71
CA GLY A 4 -1.90 -7.11 4.61
C GLY A 4 -3.33 -6.86 4.13
N TRP A 5 -3.57 -6.88 2.82
CA TRP A 5 -4.92 -6.77 2.26
C TRP A 5 -5.76 -8.03 2.52
N MET A 6 -5.18 -9.23 2.50
CA MET A 6 -5.90 -10.45 2.84
C MET A 6 -6.28 -10.48 4.33
N ILE A 7 -5.38 -10.04 5.22
CA ILE A 7 -5.69 -9.89 6.65
C ILE A 7 -6.83 -8.87 6.86
N ALA A 8 -6.77 -7.73 6.17
CA ALA A 8 -7.86 -6.76 6.22
C ALA A 8 -9.19 -7.37 5.73
N LEU A 9 -9.14 -8.16 4.65
CA LEU A 9 -10.33 -8.81 4.10
C LEU A 9 -10.91 -9.86 5.04
N SER A 10 -10.09 -10.64 5.76
CA SER A 10 -10.61 -11.62 6.72
C SER A 10 -11.31 -10.92 7.89
N ILE A 11 -10.70 -9.86 8.45
CA ILE A 11 -11.32 -9.06 9.52
C ILE A 11 -12.66 -8.46 9.06
N VAL A 12 -12.73 -7.93 7.83
CA VAL A 12 -13.96 -7.36 7.27
C VAL A 12 -15.02 -8.43 6.98
N GLN A 13 -14.62 -9.65 6.62
CA GLN A 13 -15.52 -10.79 6.44
C GLN A 13 -16.14 -11.24 7.75
N ASP A 14 -15.34 -11.29 8.81
CA ASP A 14 -15.81 -11.67 10.15
C ASP A 14 -16.73 -10.61 10.76
N TRP A 15 -16.54 -9.34 10.39
CA TRP A 15 -17.34 -8.22 10.88
C TRP A 15 -18.75 -8.14 10.29
N SER A 16 -18.94 -8.44 9.00
CA SER A 16 -20.27 -8.32 8.35
C SER A 16 -20.54 -9.40 7.30
N THR A 17 -21.70 -10.05 7.42
CA THR A 17 -22.19 -11.06 6.47
C THR A 17 -22.77 -10.43 5.19
N ASP A 18 -23.12 -9.14 5.21
CA ASP A 18 -23.73 -8.45 4.06
C ASP A 18 -22.66 -7.91 3.09
N PRO A 19 -22.65 -8.34 1.81
CA PRO A 19 -21.74 -7.79 0.80
C PRO A 19 -21.89 -6.28 0.58
N CYS A 20 -23.10 -5.72 0.74
CA CYS A 20 -23.36 -4.30 0.54
C CYS A 20 -22.67 -3.45 1.61
N GLU A 21 -22.79 -3.83 2.87
CA GLU A 21 -22.09 -3.21 4.02
C GLU A 21 -20.56 -3.21 3.82
N ARG A 22 -19.99 -4.36 3.42
CA ARG A 22 -18.54 -4.49 3.17
C ARG A 22 -18.07 -3.59 2.03
N THR A 23 -18.83 -3.52 0.95
CA THR A 23 -18.53 -2.65 -0.19
C THR A 23 -18.63 -1.18 0.20
N GLY A 24 -19.67 -0.82 0.97
CA GLY A 24 -19.84 0.52 1.52
C GLY A 24 -18.69 0.95 2.43
N PHE A 25 -18.17 0.04 3.24
CA PHE A 25 -16.98 0.29 4.08
C PHE A 25 -15.74 0.62 3.25
N PHE A 26 -15.40 -0.20 2.25
CA PHE A 26 -14.27 0.09 1.36
C PHE A 26 -14.46 1.38 0.55
N ALA A 27 -15.70 1.69 0.13
CA ALA A 27 -16.02 2.95 -0.51
C ALA A 27 -15.73 4.16 0.39
N ARG A 28 -16.06 4.07 1.70
CA ARG A 28 -15.73 5.12 2.67
C ARG A 28 -14.23 5.29 2.86
N ILE A 29 -13.47 4.20 2.89
CA ILE A 29 -12.00 4.27 2.93
C ILE A 29 -11.48 5.05 1.72
N GLU A 30 -11.92 4.70 0.50
CA GLU A 30 -11.47 5.39 -0.71
C GLU A 30 -11.91 6.86 -0.77
N GLN A 31 -13.08 7.19 -0.20
CA GLN A 31 -13.54 8.57 -0.02
C GLN A 31 -12.62 9.39 0.90
N ILE A 32 -11.94 8.77 1.85
CA ILE A 32 -10.96 9.43 2.73
C ILE A 32 -9.57 9.48 2.05
N VAL A 33 -9.14 8.35 1.49
CA VAL A 33 -7.82 8.19 0.86
C VAL A 33 -7.64 9.15 -0.30
N THR A 34 -8.64 9.30 -1.17
CA THR A 34 -8.54 10.13 -2.38
C THR A 34 -8.24 11.60 -2.08
N PRO A 35 -9.05 12.33 -1.28
CA PRO A 35 -8.77 13.73 -0.97
C PRO A 35 -7.49 13.88 -0.14
N LEU A 36 -7.20 12.94 0.77
CA LEU A 36 -5.94 12.97 1.53
C LEU A 36 -4.73 12.83 0.61
N THR A 37 -4.79 11.91 -0.36
CA THR A 37 -3.74 11.72 -1.36
C THR A 37 -3.53 12.99 -2.19
N LEU A 38 -4.61 13.60 -2.67
CA LEU A 38 -4.54 14.84 -3.42
C LEU A 38 -3.91 15.96 -2.59
N PHE A 39 -4.33 16.13 -1.35
CA PHE A 39 -3.76 17.12 -0.44
C PHE A 39 -2.25 16.91 -0.26
N PHE A 40 -1.81 15.68 -0.01
CA PHE A 40 -0.38 15.38 0.12
C PHE A 40 0.37 15.66 -1.18
N GLN A 41 -0.16 15.27 -2.34
CA GLN A 41 0.48 15.51 -3.64
C GLN A 41 0.69 16.99 -3.94
N PHE A 42 -0.33 17.82 -3.72
CA PHE A 42 -0.24 19.26 -4.01
C PHE A 42 0.67 20.01 -3.05
N PHE A 43 0.63 19.68 -1.75
CA PHE A 43 1.27 20.50 -0.73
C PHE A 43 2.53 19.88 -0.10
N LEU A 44 2.56 18.56 0.09
CA LEU A 44 3.60 17.90 0.90
C LEU A 44 4.61 17.13 0.06
N THR A 45 4.24 16.53 -1.06
CA THR A 45 5.11 15.64 -1.84
C THR A 45 6.39 16.36 -2.30
N SER A 46 6.27 17.58 -2.83
CA SER A 46 7.42 18.37 -3.27
C SER A 46 8.37 18.74 -2.10
N LEU A 47 7.81 19.09 -0.94
CA LEU A 47 8.56 19.41 0.27
C LEU A 47 9.31 18.19 0.82
N ILE A 48 8.63 17.05 0.89
CA ILE A 48 9.17 15.78 1.38
C ILE A 48 10.31 15.33 0.46
N PHE A 49 10.14 15.42 -0.86
CA PHE A 49 11.17 14.99 -1.82
C PHE A 49 12.44 15.82 -1.69
N ARG A 50 12.30 17.14 -1.44
CA ARG A 50 13.43 18.04 -1.25
C ARG A 50 14.17 17.82 0.09
N LYS A 51 13.45 17.45 1.16
CA LYS A 51 14.04 17.31 2.50
C LYS A 51 14.56 15.90 2.82
N VAL A 52 13.81 14.87 2.45
CA VAL A 52 14.05 13.47 2.88
C VAL A 52 14.77 12.69 1.79
N GLY A 53 14.59 13.06 0.52
CA GLY A 53 15.15 12.34 -0.61
C GLY A 53 14.35 11.09 -0.98
N ILE A 54 14.41 10.73 -2.26
CA ILE A 54 13.50 9.76 -2.87
C ILE A 54 13.74 8.32 -2.37
N GLY A 55 15.01 7.95 -2.16
CA GLY A 55 15.37 6.61 -1.68
C GLY A 55 14.82 6.30 -0.29
N LEU A 56 14.91 7.25 0.65
CA LEU A 56 14.40 7.06 2.02
C LEU A 56 12.88 6.90 2.05
N ILE A 57 12.14 7.57 1.16
CA ILE A 57 10.68 7.44 1.04
C ILE A 57 10.28 6.02 0.62
N LEU A 58 11.03 5.43 -0.33
CA LEU A 58 10.74 4.07 -0.80
C LEU A 58 11.07 3.02 0.26
N VAL A 59 12.15 3.22 1.02
CA VAL A 59 12.53 2.32 2.12
C VAL A 59 11.55 2.44 3.29
N SER A 60 11.12 3.65 3.64
CA SER A 60 10.20 3.87 4.75
C SER A 60 8.83 3.22 4.52
N TYR A 61 8.39 3.07 3.28
CA TYR A 61 7.18 2.29 2.97
C TYR A 61 7.26 0.84 3.49
N GLY A 62 8.43 0.19 3.39
CA GLY A 62 8.65 -1.13 3.94
C GLY A 62 8.52 -1.18 5.46
N LEU A 63 9.02 -0.15 6.15
CA LEU A 63 8.88 -0.01 7.61
C LEU A 63 7.43 0.23 8.02
N ILE A 64 6.72 1.10 7.30
CA ILE A 64 5.28 1.36 7.56
C ILE A 64 4.47 0.07 7.35
N LEU A 65 4.76 -0.70 6.29
CA LEU A 65 4.13 -1.99 6.06
C LEU A 65 4.41 -2.98 7.20
N PHE A 66 5.64 -3.05 7.68
CA PHE A 66 6.00 -3.93 8.79
C PHE A 66 5.26 -3.56 10.08
N LEU A 67 5.22 -2.26 10.43
CA LEU A 67 4.46 -1.76 11.57
C LEU A 67 2.95 -2.02 11.43
N ALA A 68 2.40 -1.88 10.22
CA ALA A 68 1.01 -2.18 9.93
C ALA A 68 0.66 -3.66 10.19
N LEU A 69 1.57 -4.59 9.90
CA LEU A 69 1.37 -6.01 10.19
C LEU A 69 1.35 -6.30 11.69
N ILE A 70 2.28 -5.72 12.45
CA ILE A 70 2.28 -5.81 13.92
C ILE A 70 0.98 -5.24 14.49
N PHE A 71 0.50 -4.14 13.92
CA PHE A 71 -0.72 -3.49 14.38
C PHE A 71 -1.97 -4.33 14.11
N TYR A 72 -2.03 -5.05 12.97
CA TYR A 72 -3.10 -6.01 12.69
C TYR A 72 -3.12 -7.18 13.67
N GLU A 73 -1.95 -7.68 14.07
CA GLU A 73 -1.86 -8.77 15.05
C GLU A 73 -2.28 -8.33 16.45
N ALA A 74 -1.91 -7.11 16.85
CA ALA A 74 -2.25 -6.57 18.16
C ALA A 74 -3.74 -6.18 18.31
N TYR A 75 -4.36 -5.64 17.25
CA TYR A 75 -5.73 -5.13 17.28
C TYR A 75 -6.51 -5.52 16.01
N PRO A 76 -7.05 -6.75 15.94
CA PRO A 76 -7.78 -7.25 14.76
C PRO A 76 -9.21 -6.68 14.68
N GLU A 77 -9.34 -5.36 14.67
CA GLU A 77 -10.62 -4.65 14.62
C GLU A 77 -10.87 -3.96 13.27
N ILE A 78 -12.14 -3.72 12.94
CA ILE A 78 -12.56 -3.02 11.73
C ILE A 78 -11.98 -1.59 11.66
N MET A 79 -11.83 -0.92 12.80
CA MET A 79 -11.23 0.42 12.89
C MET A 79 -9.73 0.39 12.55
N THR A 80 -9.03 -0.68 12.94
CA THR A 80 -7.63 -0.91 12.57
C THR A 80 -7.49 -1.03 11.06
N VAL A 81 -8.38 -1.80 10.40
CA VAL A 81 -8.40 -1.93 8.94
C VAL A 81 -8.55 -0.56 8.28
N LEU A 82 -9.52 0.24 8.73
CA LEU A 82 -9.74 1.59 8.19
C LEU A 82 -8.47 2.44 8.30
N PHE A 83 -7.86 2.50 9.49
CA PHE A 83 -6.69 3.32 9.73
C PHE A 83 -5.48 2.86 8.91
N VAL A 84 -5.15 1.56 8.97
CA VAL A 84 -3.98 1.00 8.30
C VAL A 84 -4.11 1.10 6.79
N VAL A 85 -5.27 0.78 6.22
CA VAL A 85 -5.49 0.89 4.78
C VAL A 85 -5.38 2.35 4.33
N CYS A 86 -5.98 3.29 5.08
CA CYS A 86 -5.88 4.72 4.77
C CYS A 86 -4.42 5.17 4.72
N VAL A 87 -3.63 4.87 5.76
CA VAL A 87 -2.23 5.26 5.86
C VAL A 87 -1.41 4.65 4.72
N LEU A 88 -1.51 3.33 4.50
CA LEU A 88 -0.73 2.63 3.48
C LEU A 88 -1.08 3.12 2.06
N ARG A 89 -2.37 3.26 1.74
CA ARG A 89 -2.83 3.71 0.42
C ARG A 89 -2.44 5.16 0.16
N THR A 90 -2.68 6.05 1.12
CA THR A 90 -2.30 7.46 0.98
C THR A 90 -0.79 7.59 0.81
N PHE A 91 0.03 6.90 1.61
CA PHE A 91 1.48 6.95 1.46
C PHE A 91 1.93 6.42 0.09
N GLU A 92 1.36 5.29 -0.35
CA GLU A 92 1.69 4.68 -1.62
C GLU A 92 1.39 5.60 -2.81
N TYR A 93 0.18 6.16 -2.85
CA TYR A 93 -0.26 7.00 -3.97
C TYR A 93 0.32 8.41 -3.91
N ALA A 94 0.47 9.00 -2.72
CA ALA A 94 0.94 10.38 -2.59
C ALA A 94 2.46 10.49 -2.73
N LEU A 95 3.21 9.45 -2.31
CA LEU A 95 4.67 9.51 -2.22
C LEU A 95 5.36 8.43 -3.05
N CYS A 96 5.05 7.14 -2.86
CA CYS A 96 5.79 6.06 -3.51
C CYS A 96 5.68 6.06 -5.04
N LYS A 97 4.48 6.28 -5.57
CA LYS A 97 4.27 6.41 -7.02
C LYS A 97 5.10 7.53 -7.66
N PRO A 98 4.97 8.81 -7.24
CA PRO A 98 5.76 9.90 -7.82
C PRO A 98 7.27 9.74 -7.56
N ALA A 99 7.65 9.14 -6.42
CA ALA A 99 9.05 8.83 -6.10
C ALA A 99 9.65 7.88 -7.12
N ARG A 100 8.94 6.80 -7.44
CA ARG A 100 9.36 5.79 -8.42
C ARG A 100 9.44 6.38 -9.83
N GLU A 101 8.45 7.17 -10.22
CA GLU A 101 8.46 7.85 -11.52
C GLU A 101 9.66 8.79 -11.66
N THR A 102 9.98 9.54 -10.60
CA THR A 102 11.15 10.44 -10.56
C THR A 102 12.47 9.66 -10.59
N MET A 103 12.57 8.50 -9.93
CA MET A 103 13.77 7.64 -10.05
C MET A 103 14.00 7.17 -11.49
N PHE A 104 12.92 6.86 -12.21
CA PHE A 104 13.01 6.36 -13.57
C PHE A 104 13.37 7.42 -14.63
N THR A 105 13.23 8.71 -14.34
CA THR A 105 13.62 9.78 -15.29
C THR A 105 15.13 9.89 -15.48
N TYR A 106 15.94 9.40 -14.53
CA TYR A 106 17.40 9.35 -14.65
C TYR A 106 17.91 8.28 -15.63
N LEU A 107 17.06 7.33 -16.05
CA LEU A 107 17.43 6.28 -17.00
C LEU A 107 17.18 6.70 -18.46
N LYS A 108 18.03 6.20 -19.37
CA LYS A 108 17.78 6.29 -20.83
C LYS A 108 16.48 5.57 -21.18
N THR A 109 15.75 6.06 -22.20
CA THR A 109 14.41 5.56 -22.60
C THR A 109 14.30 4.03 -22.66
N GLN A 110 15.25 3.35 -23.31
CA GLN A 110 15.28 1.89 -23.41
C GLN A 110 15.40 1.20 -22.03
N GLN A 111 16.28 1.70 -21.16
CA GLN A 111 16.47 1.15 -19.82
C GLN A 111 15.30 1.48 -18.90
N ARG A 112 14.71 2.67 -19.04
CA ARG A 112 13.50 3.08 -18.33
C ARG A 112 12.36 2.11 -18.60
N TYR A 113 12.04 1.85 -19.88
CA TYR A 113 10.95 0.93 -20.25
C TYR A 113 11.18 -0.47 -19.68
N LYS A 114 12.39 -1.03 -19.84
CA LYS A 114 12.72 -2.36 -19.32
C LYS A 114 12.62 -2.43 -17.79
N SER A 115 13.09 -1.40 -17.09
CA SER A 115 13.08 -1.35 -15.62
C SER A 115 11.67 -1.21 -15.05
N THR A 116 10.85 -0.36 -15.65
CA THR A 116 9.45 -0.18 -15.23
C THR A 116 8.67 -1.47 -15.38
N VAL A 117 8.74 -2.13 -16.55
CA VAL A 117 8.05 -3.41 -16.78
C VAL A 117 8.55 -4.50 -15.82
N PHE A 118 9.86 -4.57 -15.58
CA PHE A 118 10.43 -5.53 -14.64
C PHE A 118 9.93 -5.31 -13.20
N MET A 119 9.90 -4.05 -12.73
CA MET A 119 9.39 -3.72 -11.40
C MET A 119 7.89 -4.00 -11.28
N ASP A 120 7.10 -3.55 -12.25
CA ASP A 120 5.64 -3.61 -12.18
C ASP A 120 5.07 -5.02 -12.47
N THR A 121 5.84 -5.85 -13.18
CA THR A 121 5.43 -7.23 -13.48
C THR A 121 6.20 -8.21 -12.64
N PHE A 122 7.52 -8.34 -12.84
CA PHE A 122 8.26 -9.43 -12.20
C PHE A 122 8.27 -9.28 -10.67
N LEU A 123 8.69 -8.13 -10.16
CA LEU A 123 8.81 -7.92 -8.71
C LEU A 123 7.46 -7.80 -8.01
N ALA A 124 6.53 -7.03 -8.58
CA ALA A 124 5.19 -6.92 -8.00
C ALA A 124 4.46 -8.26 -7.98
N ARG A 125 4.50 -9.04 -9.08
CA ARG A 125 3.82 -10.34 -9.14
C ARG A 125 4.51 -11.41 -8.31
N ALA A 126 5.84 -11.44 -8.28
CA ALA A 126 6.56 -12.33 -7.38
C ALA A 126 6.19 -12.03 -5.91
N GLY A 127 6.12 -10.75 -5.54
CA GLY A 127 5.67 -10.33 -4.22
C GLY A 127 4.21 -10.72 -3.92
N GLU A 128 3.31 -10.61 -4.89
CA GLU A 128 1.92 -11.05 -4.75
C GLU A 128 1.81 -12.56 -4.51
N VAL A 129 2.55 -13.38 -5.29
CA VAL A 129 2.56 -14.84 -5.16
C VAL A 129 3.15 -15.29 -3.84
N LEU A 130 4.29 -14.69 -3.44
CA LEU A 130 4.88 -15.00 -2.13
C LEU A 130 3.93 -14.59 -1.00
N GLY A 131 3.36 -13.39 -1.08
CA GLY A 131 2.40 -12.90 -0.09
C GLY A 131 1.16 -13.78 0.04
N SER A 132 0.56 -14.19 -1.07
CA SER A 132 -0.60 -15.11 -1.07
C SER A 132 -0.25 -16.49 -0.54
N TRP A 133 0.91 -17.02 -0.90
CA TRP A 133 1.41 -18.28 -0.38
C TRP A 133 1.56 -18.23 1.14
N PHE A 134 2.22 -17.20 1.68
CA PHE A 134 2.41 -17.06 3.12
C PHE A 134 1.08 -16.99 3.88
N ALA A 135 0.11 -16.23 3.39
CA ALA A 135 -1.22 -16.17 4.00
C ALA A 135 -1.93 -17.53 3.95
N ALA A 136 -1.92 -18.21 2.80
CA ALA A 136 -2.53 -19.53 2.67
C ALA A 136 -1.87 -20.57 3.60
N SER A 137 -0.54 -20.53 3.72
CA SER A 137 0.21 -21.45 4.59
C SER A 137 0.02 -21.16 6.08
N GLY A 138 -0.16 -19.89 6.47
CA GLY A 138 -0.40 -19.49 7.86
C GLY A 138 -1.80 -19.85 8.37
N VAL A 139 -2.77 -20.00 7.48
CA VAL A 139 -4.16 -20.42 7.79
C VAL A 139 -4.28 -21.94 8.02
N SER A 140 -3.19 -22.71 7.86
CA SER A 140 -3.21 -24.18 7.95
C SER A 140 -2.92 -24.75 9.35
N TYR A 141 -3.02 -23.96 10.42
CA TYR A 141 -2.87 -24.43 11.81
C TYR A 141 -3.98 -23.91 12.72
#